data_AF-H3G6K1-F1
#
_entry.id   AF-H3G6K1-F1
#
_cell.length_a   1.000
_cell.length_b   1.000
_cell.length_c   1.000
_cell.angle_alpha   90.00
_cell.angle_beta   90.00
_cell.angle_gamma   90.00
#
_symmetry.space_group_name_H-M   'P 1'
#
loop_
_entity.id
_entity.type
_entity.pdbx_description
1 polymer ?
#
loop_
_entity_poly.entity_id
_entity_poly.type
_entity_poly.pdbx_seq_one_letter_code
_entity_poly.pdbx_strand_id
1 'polypeptide(L)' 'KTTPLDPRFPNTNQAQHCWTRYNEYVLCLKNNDGEEDSCKKYHQFAASLCPSSWVERWDEQREEGTFQG' A
#
# COMPACT_ATOMS: atom_id res chain seq x y z
N LYS A 1 -3.70 3.00 14.16
CA LYS A 1 -4.74 3.93 13.65
C LYS A 1 -5.12 3.43 12.25
N THR A 2 -6.40 3.26 11.93
CA THR A 2 -6.86 2.64 10.66
C THR A 2 -6.96 3.68 9.52
N THR A 3 -7.06 3.22 8.27
CA THR A 3 -7.24 4.09 7.10
C THR A 3 -8.57 4.86 7.19
N PRO A 4 -8.58 6.18 6.96
CA PRO A 4 -9.81 6.95 6.94
C PRO A 4 -10.66 6.65 5.70
N LEU A 5 -11.95 7.01 5.75
CA LEU A 5 -12.83 6.98 4.59
C LEU A 5 -12.29 7.90 3.49
N ASP A 6 -12.19 7.37 2.28
CA ASP A 6 -11.74 8.13 1.11
C ASP A 6 -12.92 8.33 0.14
N PRO A 7 -13.39 9.58 -0.10
CA PRO A 7 -14.54 9.84 -0.96
C PRO A 7 -14.34 9.42 -2.41
N ARG A 8 -13.09 9.18 -2.85
CA ARG A 8 -12.77 8.68 -4.20
C ARG A 8 -13.20 7.22 -4.38
N PHE A 9 -13.38 6.48 -3.28
CA PHE A 9 -13.75 5.06 -3.28
C PHE A 9 -15.05 4.82 -2.47
N PRO A 10 -16.21 5.33 -2.93
CA PRO A 10 -17.46 5.28 -2.17
C PRO A 10 -18.15 3.90 -2.16
N ASN A 11 -17.74 3.01 -3.06
CA ASN A 11 -18.38 1.70 -3.26
C ASN A 11 -17.89 0.67 -2.23
N THR A 12 -18.67 -0.38 -1.98
CA THR A 12 -18.28 -1.47 -1.07
C THR A 12 -17.03 -2.22 -1.52
N ASN A 13 -16.76 -2.29 -2.82
CA ASN A 13 -15.53 -2.87 -3.33
C ASN A 13 -14.34 -1.92 -3.10
N GLN A 14 -13.50 -2.24 -2.13
CA GLN A 14 -12.34 -1.45 -1.72
C GLN A 14 -11.02 -1.90 -2.36
N ALA A 15 -11.04 -2.80 -3.36
CA ALA A 15 -9.81 -3.30 -3.99
C ALA A 15 -8.94 -2.18 -4.59
N GLN A 16 -9.56 -1.20 -5.26
CA GLN A 16 -8.84 -0.04 -5.81
C GLN A 16 -8.31 0.90 -4.72
N HIS A 17 -9.02 1.02 -3.59
CA HIS A 17 -8.54 1.80 -2.44
C HIS A 17 -7.32 1.15 -1.81
N CYS A 18 -7.37 -0.18 -1.60
CA CYS A 18 -6.22 -0.97 -1.14
C CYS A 18 -5.01 -0.78 -2.07
N TRP A 19 -5.20 -0.97 -3.37
CA TRP A 19 -4.13 -0.78 -4.37
C TRP A 19 -3.51 0.62 -4.31
N THR A 20 -4.35 1.65 -4.21
CA THR A 20 -3.88 3.05 -4.08
C THR A 20 -3.06 3.26 -2.81
N ARG A 21 -3.49 2.71 -1.66
CA ARG A 21 -2.74 2.84 -0.39
C ARG A 21 -1.40 2.11 -0.42
N TYR A 22 -1.36 0.93 -1.05
CA TYR A 22 -0.10 0.22 -1.22
C TYR A 22 0.86 1.00 -2.12
N ASN A 23 0.39 1.56 -3.24
CA ASN A 23 1.23 2.41 -4.09
C ASN A 23 1.70 3.69 -3.40
N GLU A 24 0.91 4.28 -2.51
CA GLU A 24 1.37 5.40 -1.66
C GLU A 24 2.53 4.99 -0.74
N TYR A 25 2.50 3.77 -0.19
CA TYR A 25 3.61 3.20 0.57
C TYR A 25 4.86 3.01 -0.30
N VAL A 26 4.71 2.42 -1.50
CA VAL A 26 5.82 2.21 -2.44
C VAL A 26 6.43 3.55 -2.88
N LEU A 27 5.61 4.55 -3.20
CA LEU A 27 6.07 5.88 -3.56
C LEU A 27 6.82 6.55 -2.40
N CYS A 28 6.33 6.38 -1.17
CA CYS A 28 7.01 6.87 0.01
C CYS A 28 8.40 6.24 0.13
N LEU A 29 8.53 4.91 -0.01
CA LEU A 29 9.81 4.23 0.05
C LEU A 29 10.77 4.75 -1.03
N LYS A 30 10.28 4.94 -2.25
CA LYS A 30 11.08 5.49 -3.36
C LYS A 30 11.60 6.89 -3.08
N ASN A 31 10.80 7.73 -2.40
CA ASN A 31 11.19 9.11 -2.07
C ASN A 31 12.12 9.21 -0.85
N ASN A 32 12.17 8.19 0.00
CA ASN A 32 13.01 8.14 1.21
C ASN A 32 14.12 7.09 1.09
N ASP A 33 14.58 6.77 -0.13
CA ASP A 33 15.67 5.81 -0.39
C ASP A 33 15.51 4.44 0.30
N GLY A 34 14.26 3.97 0.46
CA GLY A 34 13.93 2.69 1.10
C GLY A 34 13.81 2.75 2.63
N GLU A 35 13.80 3.93 3.25
CA GLU A 35 13.62 4.06 4.71
C GLU A 35 12.19 3.70 5.15
N GLU A 36 11.98 2.46 5.61
CA GLU A 36 10.66 1.95 6.00
C GLU A 36 10.05 2.69 7.20
N ASP A 37 10.86 3.14 8.15
CA ASP A 37 10.37 3.81 9.35
C ASP A 37 9.66 5.14 9.01
N SER A 38 10.15 5.87 8.01
CA SER A 38 9.53 7.09 7.49
C SER A 38 8.16 6.80 6.85
N CYS A 39 7.98 5.60 6.29
CA CYS A 39 6.80 5.19 5.52
C CYS A 39 5.83 4.27 6.28
N LYS A 40 6.14 3.94 7.54
CA LYS A 40 5.35 3.05 8.41
C LYS A 40 3.86 3.41 8.50
N LYS A 41 3.53 4.71 8.42
CA LYS A 41 2.14 5.17 8.42
C LYS A 41 1.38 4.71 7.17
N TYR A 42 2.00 4.77 6.00
CA TYR A 42 1.39 4.33 4.74
C TYR A 42 1.28 2.81 4.70
N HIS A 43 2.29 2.10 5.21
CA HIS A 43 2.22 0.65 5.40
C HIS A 43 1.04 0.24 6.28
N GLN A 44 0.84 0.91 7.42
CA GLN A 44 -0.32 0.65 8.30
C GLN A 44 -1.66 0.90 7.61
N PHE A 45 -1.74 1.91 6.74
CA PHE A 45 -2.96 2.16 5.98
C PHE A 45 -3.23 1.06 4.95
N ALA A 46 -2.23 0.68 4.16
CA ALA A 46 -2.34 -0.44 3.24
C ALA A 46 -2.74 -1.74 3.96
N ALA A 47 -2.05 -2.10 5.06
CA ALA A 47 -2.33 -3.30 5.85
C ALA A 47 -3.73 -3.33 6.49
N SER A 48 -4.34 -2.16 6.75
CA SER A 48 -5.70 -2.10 7.31
C SER A 48 -6.82 -2.35 6.29
N LEU A 49 -6.54 -2.21 5.00
CA LEU A 49 -7.52 -2.36 3.91
C LEU A 49 -7.26 -3.58 3.03
N CYS A 50 -5.99 -3.89 2.81
CA CYS A 50 -5.56 -4.95 1.92
C CYS A 50 -5.58 -6.32 2.61
N PRO A 51 -6.00 -7.38 1.90
CA PRO A 51 -5.70 -8.74 2.32
C PRO A 51 -4.18 -8.93 2.48
N SER A 52 -3.72 -9.63 3.52
CA SER A 52 -2.29 -9.86 3.75
C SER A 52 -1.62 -10.56 2.56
N SER A 53 -2.30 -11.53 1.95
CA SER A 53 -1.82 -12.25 0.76
C SER A 53 -1.58 -11.37 -0.46
N TRP A 54 -2.25 -10.22 -0.57
CA TRP A 54 -2.00 -9.27 -1.65
C TRP A 54 -0.73 -8.47 -1.37
N VAL A 55 -0.58 -7.99 -0.12
CA VAL A 55 0.59 -7.23 0.33
C VAL A 55 1.85 -8.09 0.20
N GLU A 56 1.84 -9.31 0.72
CA GLU A 56 2.95 -10.26 0.64
C GLU A 56 3.38 -10.51 -0.82
N ARG A 57 2.42 -10.79 -1.70
CA ARG A 57 2.70 -10.99 -3.13
C ARG A 57 3.30 -9.75 -3.78
N TRP A 58 2.83 -8.55 -3.44
CA TRP A 58 3.38 -7.32 -4.01
C TRP A 58 4.77 -7.01 -3.47
N ASP A 59 5.04 -7.32 -2.20
CA ASP A 59 6.37 -7.20 -1.60
C ASP A 59 7.38 -8.12 -2.31
N GLU A 60 7.01 -9.39 -2.55
CA GLU A 60 7.81 -10.33 -3.37
C GLU A 60 8.08 -9.76 -4.77
N GLN A 61 7.04 -9.26 -5.45
CA GLN A 61 7.20 -8.65 -6.78
C GLN A 61 8.12 -7.42 -6.78
N ARG A 62 8.14 -6.64 -5.69
CA ARG A 62 9.04 -5.49 -5.56
C ARG A 62 10.49 -5.93 -5.34
N GLU A 63 10.71 -6.95 -4.52
CA GLU A 63 12.04 -7.53 -4.31
C GLU A 63 12.60 -8.14 -5.61
N GLU A 64 11.74 -8.79 -6.40
CA GLU A 64 12.09 -9.35 -7.71
C GLU A 64 12.21 -8.29 -8.83
N GLY A 65 11.77 -7.05 -8.59
CA GLY A 65 11.71 -6.00 -9.61
C GLY A 65 10.65 -6.22 -10.70
N THR A 66 9.67 -7.09 -10.45
CA THR A 66 8.55 -7.42 -11.37
C THR A 66 7.26 -6.68 -11.03
N PHE A 67 7.28 -5.84 -10.00
CA PHE A 67 6.12 -5.05 -9.57
C PHE A 67 5.67 -4.07 -10.65
N GLN A 68 4.38 -4.12 -10.99
CA GLN A 68 3.78 -3.32 -12.06
C GLN A 68 3.23 -1.96 -11.58
N GLY A 69 3.42 -1.62 -10.29
CA GLY A 69 2.88 -0.43 -9.62
C GLY A 69 3.93 0.60 -9.22
#